data_AF-A0A7L4IH22-F1
#
_entry.id   AF-A0A7L4IH22-F1
#
_cell.length_a   1.000
_cell.length_b   1.000
_cell.length_c   1.000
_cell.angle_alpha   90.00
_cell.angle_beta   90.00
_cell.angle_gamma   90.00
#
_symmetry.space_group_name_H-M   'P 1'
#
loop_
_entity.id
_entity.type
_entity.pdbx_description
1 polymer ?
#
loop_
_entity_poly.entity_id
_entity_poly.type
_entity_poly.pdbx_seq_one_letter_code
_entity_poly.pdbx_strand_id
1 'polypeptide(L)'
;SGSQDSEVSEEQKKEKIMELKKKEKLLQEKLLQKVEELKKICLREAELTGKMPKEYPLSAGEEPPQVRRRVGTAFKLDDNLLPSEEDPALQDLESNFIIQQKLVEAAKKLASEPDLCKNVKKKRKQEYTDAVKKLQEIENSINEYRIKCGKKPTQKSTLTLPGRQEN
;
A
#
# COMPACT_ATOMS: atom_id res chain seq x y z
N SER A 1 68.83 14.33 27.26
CA SER A 1 67.47 13.93 27.68
C SER A 1 66.39 14.25 26.64
N GLY A 2 66.61 14.02 25.32
CA GLY A 2 65.66 14.42 24.27
C GLY A 2 64.94 13.26 23.54
N SER A 3 65.19 12.00 23.92
CA SER A 3 64.68 10.83 23.20
C SER A 3 63.26 10.44 23.64
N GLN A 4 62.95 10.56 24.93
CA GLN A 4 61.63 10.21 25.47
C GLN A 4 60.51 11.18 25.02
N ASP A 5 60.81 12.47 24.93
CA ASP A 5 59.81 13.48 24.50
C ASP A 5 59.44 13.36 23.02
N SER A 6 60.35 12.88 22.16
CA SER A 6 60.06 12.66 20.74
C SER A 6 59.18 11.43 20.51
N GLU A 7 59.42 10.35 21.26
CA GLU A 7 58.66 9.10 21.15
C GLU A 7 57.22 9.28 21.62
N VAL A 8 57.02 10.01 22.73
CA VAL A 8 55.68 10.41 23.24
C VAL A 8 54.92 11.29 22.23
N SER A 9 55.60 12.13 21.46
CA SER A 9 54.98 12.98 20.43
C SER A 9 54.49 12.19 19.20
N GLU A 10 55.17 11.10 18.83
CA GLU A 10 54.74 10.24 17.72
C GLU A 10 53.55 9.35 18.08
N GLU A 11 53.53 8.82 19.30
CA GLU A 11 52.41 8.03 19.84
C GLU A 11 51.11 8.85 19.81
N GLN A 12 51.15 10.09 20.32
CA GLN A 12 50.00 11.01 20.33
C GLN A 12 49.47 11.36 18.93
N LYS A 13 50.36 11.48 17.94
CA LYS A 13 49.96 11.72 16.53
C LYS A 13 49.23 10.52 15.95
N LYS A 14 49.71 9.30 16.22
CA LYS A 14 49.08 8.05 15.75
C LYS A 14 47.69 7.88 16.38
N GLU A 15 47.56 8.11 17.68
CA GLU A 15 46.26 8.08 18.37
C GLU A 15 45.26 9.07 17.79
N LYS A 16 45.69 10.32 17.54
CA LYS A 16 44.83 11.35 16.93
C LYS A 16 44.37 10.96 15.53
N ILE A 17 45.23 10.36 14.71
CA ILE A 17 44.85 9.86 13.37
C ILE A 17 43.83 8.73 13.48
N MET A 18 44.02 7.80 14.42
CA MET A 18 43.05 6.71 14.65
C MET A 18 41.70 7.25 15.10
N GLU A 19 41.68 8.23 16.00
CA GLU A 19 40.45 8.88 16.47
C GLU A 19 39.72 9.58 15.31
N LEU A 20 40.45 10.32 14.47
CA LEU A 20 39.89 11.00 13.30
C LEU A 20 39.33 10.01 12.28
N LYS A 21 40.03 8.91 11.98
CA LYS A 21 39.52 7.85 11.10
C LYS A 21 38.27 7.18 11.66
N LYS A 22 38.19 6.98 12.98
CA LYS A 22 36.99 6.45 13.63
C LYS A 22 35.82 7.42 13.50
N LYS A 23 36.04 8.72 13.71
CA LYS A 23 35.03 9.77 13.53
C LYS A 23 34.57 9.84 12.08
N GLU A 24 35.50 9.79 11.12
CA GLU A 24 35.20 9.75 9.69
C GLU A 24 34.28 8.58 9.34
N LYS A 25 34.63 7.36 9.76
CA LYS A 25 33.81 6.16 9.52
C LYS A 25 32.41 6.29 10.11
N LEU A 26 32.30 6.81 11.33
CA LEU A 26 31.01 7.03 11.99
C LEU A 26 30.15 8.07 11.26
N LEU A 27 30.77 9.14 10.77
CA LEU A 27 30.09 10.16 9.98
C LEU A 27 29.63 9.61 8.62
N GLN A 28 30.44 8.80 7.96
CA GLN A 28 30.09 8.13 6.70
C GLN A 28 28.92 7.16 6.91
N GLU A 29 28.93 6.35 7.97
CA GLU A 29 27.83 5.44 8.29
C GLU A 29 26.53 6.21 8.56
N LYS A 30 26.60 7.30 9.33
CA LYS A 30 25.44 8.16 9.59
C LYS A 30 24.92 8.83 8.32
N LEU A 31 25.81 9.24 7.42
CA LEU A 31 25.44 9.80 6.12
C LEU A 31 24.71 8.76 5.28
N LEU A 32 25.21 7.53 5.19
CA LEU A 32 24.56 6.43 4.47
C LEU A 32 23.16 6.14 5.01
N GLN A 33 23.00 6.11 6.33
CA GLN A 33 21.69 5.95 6.97
C GLN A 33 20.72 7.08 6.56
N LYS A 34 21.19 8.34 6.57
CA LYS A 34 20.37 9.49 6.17
C LYS A 34 20.00 9.48 4.70
N VAL A 35 20.91 9.05 3.82
CA VAL A 35 20.66 8.90 2.39
C VAL A 35 19.60 7.82 2.15
N GLU A 36 19.69 6.69 2.84
CA GLU A 36 18.70 5.60 2.73
C GLU A 36 17.31 6.02 3.25
N GLU A 37 17.26 6.74 4.37
CA GLU A 37 16.02 7.34 4.87
C GLU A 37 15.41 8.32 3.85
N LEU A 38 16.22 9.19 3.26
CA LEU A 38 15.77 10.14 2.24
C LEU A 38 15.24 9.41 0.99
N LYS A 39 15.93 8.37 0.51
CA LYS A 39 15.46 7.53 -0.60
C LYS A 39 14.06 6.96 -0.33
N LYS A 40 13.82 6.43 0.87
CA LYS A 40 12.51 5.90 1.25
C LYS A 40 11.41 6.97 1.26
N ILE A 41 11.71 8.15 1.78
CA ILE A 41 10.76 9.27 1.81
C ILE A 41 10.43 9.73 0.38
N CYS A 42 11.44 9.95 -0.45
CA CYS A 42 11.25 10.38 -1.83
C CYS A 42 10.49 9.33 -2.66
N LEU A 43 10.72 8.03 -2.45
CA LEU A 43 9.91 6.97 -3.06
C LEU A 43 8.45 7.07 -2.63
N ARG A 44 8.20 7.25 -1.33
CA ARG A 44 6.83 7.38 -0.82
C ARG A 44 6.12 8.62 -1.35
N GLU A 45 6.83 9.73 -1.49
CA GLU A 45 6.30 10.96 -2.09
C GLU A 45 6.00 10.77 -3.58
N ALA A 46 6.90 10.12 -4.31
CA ALA A 46 6.71 9.80 -5.71
C ALA A 46 5.51 8.86 -5.93
N GLU A 47 5.25 7.94 -5.00
CA GLU A 47 4.04 7.11 -5.04
C GLU A 47 2.79 7.98 -4.93
N LEU A 48 2.76 8.98 -4.04
CA LEU A 48 1.59 9.84 -3.85
C LEU A 48 1.37 10.81 -5.01
N THR A 49 2.45 11.42 -5.50
CA THR A 49 2.40 12.49 -6.51
C THR A 49 2.45 11.96 -7.94
N GLY A 50 3.01 10.76 -8.14
CA GLY A 50 3.29 10.18 -9.45
C GLY A 50 4.50 10.79 -10.16
N LYS A 51 5.35 11.56 -9.46
CA LYS A 51 6.57 12.20 -9.99
C LYS A 51 7.73 12.04 -9.02
N MET A 52 8.94 11.76 -9.52
CA MET A 52 10.12 11.66 -8.66
C MET A 52 10.60 13.05 -8.20
N PRO A 53 10.87 13.28 -6.91
CA PRO A 53 11.50 14.49 -6.41
C PRO A 53 12.91 14.68 -7.01
N LYS A 54 13.33 15.94 -7.20
CA LYS A 54 14.68 16.26 -7.72
C LYS A 54 15.77 16.01 -6.67
N GLU A 55 15.34 15.90 -5.41
CA GLU A 55 16.13 15.67 -4.22
C GLU A 55 16.43 14.18 -4.01
N TYR A 56 15.87 13.28 -4.84
CA TYR A 56 16.16 11.85 -4.77
C TYR A 56 17.67 11.62 -5.01
N PRO A 57 18.39 10.96 -4.09
CA PRO A 57 19.82 10.69 -4.26
C PRO A 57 20.06 9.67 -5.38
N LEU A 58 20.21 10.14 -6.62
CA LEU A 58 20.65 9.35 -7.77
C LEU A 58 22.17 9.29 -7.81
N SER A 59 22.73 8.10 -7.98
CA SER A 59 24.14 7.97 -8.35
C SER A 59 24.34 8.47 -9.78
N ALA A 60 25.51 9.00 -10.12
CA ALA A 60 25.77 9.53 -11.46
C ALA A 60 25.51 8.45 -12.54
N GLY A 61 24.45 8.62 -13.33
CA GLY A 61 24.06 7.72 -14.43
C GLY A 61 22.88 6.78 -14.16
N GLU A 62 22.27 6.79 -12.97
CA GLU A 62 21.07 5.98 -12.68
C GLU A 62 19.79 6.70 -13.12
N GLU A 63 18.94 6.05 -13.92
CA GLU A 63 17.60 6.56 -14.19
C GLU A 63 16.71 6.41 -12.95
N PRO A 64 15.89 7.42 -12.60
CA PRO A 64 14.99 7.31 -11.48
C PRO A 64 14.01 6.13 -11.68
N PRO A 65 13.73 5.33 -10.63
CA PRO A 65 12.79 4.23 -10.76
C PRO A 65 11.43 4.74 -11.25
N GLN A 66 10.79 4.00 -12.14
CA GLN A 66 9.44 4.34 -12.61
C GLN A 66 8.45 4.17 -11.46
N VAL A 67 8.02 5.29 -10.88
CA VAL A 67 7.03 5.28 -9.81
C VAL A 67 5.65 5.48 -10.39
N ARG A 68 4.81 4.44 -10.27
CA ARG A 68 3.40 4.52 -10.64
C ARG A 68 2.64 5.29 -9.56
N ARG A 69 1.94 6.36 -9.95
CA ARG A 69 1.06 7.12 -9.04
C ARG A 69 0.10 6.18 -8.31
N ARG A 70 0.00 6.33 -7.00
CA ARG A 70 -1.01 5.75 -6.11
C ARG A 70 -2.35 6.42 -6.43
N VAL A 71 -2.92 6.06 -7.57
CA VAL A 71 -4.33 6.32 -7.84
C VAL A 71 -5.12 5.56 -6.80
N GLY A 72 -5.92 6.29 -6.02
CA GLY A 72 -6.90 5.69 -5.13
C GLY A 72 -7.84 4.75 -5.89
N THR A 73 -8.77 4.13 -5.16
CA THR A 73 -9.75 3.13 -5.65
C THR A 73 -10.80 3.71 -6.60
N ALA A 74 -10.37 4.55 -7.55
CA ALA A 74 -11.18 5.07 -8.63
C ALA A 74 -11.55 3.91 -9.55
N PHE A 75 -12.82 3.57 -9.56
CA PHE A 75 -13.41 2.65 -10.50
C PHE A 75 -14.47 3.42 -11.28
N LYS A 76 -14.49 3.26 -12.60
CA LYS A 76 -15.58 3.76 -13.44
C LYS A 76 -16.60 2.63 -13.55
N LEU A 77 -17.80 2.87 -13.08
CA LEU A 77 -18.93 2.00 -13.38
C LEU A 77 -19.33 2.29 -14.83
N ASP A 78 -19.35 1.26 -15.67
CA ASP A 78 -19.90 1.40 -17.01
C ASP A 78 -21.43 1.46 -16.91
N ASP A 79 -22.04 2.55 -17.37
CA ASP A 79 -23.50 2.74 -17.36
C ASP A 79 -24.23 1.68 -18.21
N ASN A 80 -23.50 0.94 -19.05
CA ASN A 80 -24.01 -0.13 -19.91
C ASN A 80 -24.02 -1.52 -19.23
N LEU A 81 -23.59 -1.65 -17.97
CA LEU A 81 -23.58 -2.94 -17.25
C LEU A 81 -24.97 -3.45 -16.86
N LEU A 82 -26.03 -2.65 -17.06
CA LEU A 82 -27.39 -2.96 -16.65
C LEU A 82 -28.42 -2.88 -17.79
N PRO A 83 -28.38 -3.78 -18.79
CA PRO A 83 -29.47 -3.90 -19.74
C PRO A 83 -30.49 -4.96 -19.26
N SER A 84 -31.66 -4.53 -18.79
CA SER A 84 -32.91 -5.30 -18.97
C SER A 84 -34.17 -4.51 -18.56
N GLU A 85 -35.19 -4.59 -19.40
CA GLU A 85 -36.58 -4.16 -19.21
C GLU A 85 -37.34 -5.09 -18.22
N GLU A 86 -36.66 -5.62 -17.20
CA GLU A 86 -37.25 -6.56 -16.24
C GLU A 86 -37.21 -5.97 -14.83
N ASP A 87 -38.34 -5.36 -14.44
CA ASP A 87 -38.68 -4.95 -13.08
C ASP A 87 -37.72 -3.92 -12.43
N PRO A 88 -38.14 -2.64 -12.32
CA PRO A 88 -37.31 -1.57 -11.76
C PRO A 88 -36.74 -1.88 -10.36
N ALA A 89 -37.51 -2.59 -9.52
CA ALA A 89 -37.07 -2.92 -8.16
C ALA A 89 -35.95 -3.97 -8.14
N LEU A 90 -35.97 -4.92 -9.07
CA LEU A 90 -34.92 -5.93 -9.22
C LEU A 90 -33.66 -5.29 -9.82
N GLN A 91 -33.83 -4.42 -10.82
CA GLN A 91 -32.74 -3.69 -11.45
C GLN A 91 -31.96 -2.82 -10.44
N ASP A 92 -32.66 -2.11 -9.56
CA ASP A 92 -32.03 -1.32 -8.49
C ASP A 92 -31.18 -2.19 -7.56
N LEU A 93 -31.68 -3.38 -7.19
CA LEU A 93 -30.92 -4.31 -6.35
C LEU A 93 -29.68 -4.85 -7.06
N GLU A 94 -29.79 -5.18 -8.35
CA GLU A 94 -28.68 -5.66 -9.17
C GLU A 94 -27.61 -4.57 -9.39
N SER A 95 -28.03 -3.32 -9.62
CA SER A 95 -27.15 -2.16 -9.66
C SER A 95 -26.37 -1.99 -8.36
N ASN A 96 -27.09 -1.99 -7.24
CA ASN A 96 -26.50 -1.89 -5.90
C ASN A 96 -25.52 -3.05 -5.62
N PHE A 97 -25.80 -4.25 -6.11
CA PHE A 97 -24.90 -5.40 -5.97
C PHE A 97 -23.58 -5.17 -6.70
N ILE A 98 -23.61 -4.68 -7.95
CA ILE A 98 -22.39 -4.39 -8.72
C ILE A 98 -21.57 -3.29 -8.03
N ILE A 99 -22.22 -2.22 -7.58
CA ILE A 99 -21.55 -1.13 -6.86
C ILE A 99 -20.89 -1.67 -5.59
N GLN A 100 -21.63 -2.44 -4.80
CA GLN A 100 -21.12 -3.00 -3.55
C GLN A 100 -20.00 -4.01 -3.78
N GLN A 101 -20.03 -4.77 -4.88
CA GLN A 101 -18.95 -5.67 -5.26
C GLN A 101 -17.65 -4.90 -5.49
N LYS A 102 -17.73 -3.74 -6.16
CA LYS A 102 -16.58 -2.86 -6.37
C LYS A 102 -16.08 -2.23 -5.08
N LEU A 103 -16.97 -1.88 -4.16
CA LEU A 103 -16.60 -1.42 -2.82
C LEU A 103 -15.84 -2.51 -2.04
N VAL A 104 -16.30 -3.76 -2.11
CA VAL A 104 -15.61 -4.91 -1.48
C VAL A 104 -14.23 -5.12 -2.08
N GLU A 105 -14.11 -5.06 -3.41
CA GLU A 105 -12.83 -5.18 -4.11
C GLU A 105 -11.85 -4.06 -3.68
N ALA A 106 -12.34 -2.83 -3.60
CA ALA A 106 -11.59 -1.67 -3.11
C ALA A 106 -11.16 -1.84 -1.64
N ALA A 107 -12.07 -2.24 -0.76
CA ALA A 107 -11.80 -2.46 0.65
C ALA A 107 -10.76 -3.59 0.86
N LYS A 108 -10.82 -4.66 0.04
CA LYS A 108 -9.83 -5.74 0.04
C LYS A 108 -8.43 -5.21 -0.31
N LYS A 109 -8.32 -4.43 -1.39
CA LYS A 109 -7.06 -3.82 -1.83
C LYS A 109 -6.47 -2.94 -0.72
N LEU A 110 -7.30 -2.10 -0.10
CA LEU A 110 -6.90 -1.22 1.01
C LEU A 110 -6.47 -1.98 2.27
N ALA A 111 -7.11 -3.12 2.57
CA ALA A 111 -6.74 -3.96 3.71
C ALA A 111 -5.41 -4.72 3.50
N SER A 112 -5.02 -4.95 2.24
CA SER A 112 -3.79 -5.66 1.87
C SER A 112 -2.55 -4.75 1.68
N GLU A 113 -2.68 -3.43 1.88
CA GLU A 113 -1.56 -2.51 1.66
C GLU A 113 -0.41 -2.75 2.66
N PRO A 114 0.86 -2.72 2.20
CA PRO A 114 2.02 -2.75 3.09
C PRO A 114 2.13 -1.44 3.90
N ASP A 115 2.98 -1.45 4.92
CA ASP A 115 3.36 -0.25 5.71
C ASP A 115 2.22 0.47 6.46
N LEU A 116 1.09 -0.19 6.67
CA LEU A 116 0.00 0.34 7.49
C LEU A 116 0.29 0.20 8.99
N CYS A 117 -0.06 1.23 9.79
CA CYS A 117 0.01 1.14 11.24
C CYS A 117 -1.03 0.14 11.81
N LYS A 118 -0.79 -0.43 13.00
CA LYS A 118 -1.61 -1.50 13.59
C LYS A 118 -3.11 -1.13 13.67
N ASN A 119 -3.42 0.10 14.07
CA ASN A 119 -4.80 0.59 14.17
C ASN A 119 -5.47 0.71 12.80
N VAL A 120 -4.75 1.21 11.79
CA VAL A 120 -5.27 1.31 10.42
C VAL A 120 -5.51 -0.09 9.84
N LYS A 121 -4.58 -1.04 10.01
CA LYS A 121 -4.77 -2.44 9.57
C LYS A 121 -6.05 -3.05 10.17
N LYS A 122 -6.27 -2.87 11.48
CA LYS A 122 -7.47 -3.37 12.15
C LYS A 122 -8.74 -2.72 11.59
N LYS A 123 -8.75 -1.39 11.43
CA LYS A 123 -9.89 -0.65 10.87
C LYS A 123 -10.20 -1.08 9.43
N ARG A 124 -9.19 -1.18 8.54
CA ARG A 124 -9.37 -1.61 7.15
C ARG A 124 -9.90 -3.04 7.03
N LYS A 125 -9.45 -3.94 7.90
CA LYS A 125 -9.96 -5.32 7.94
C LYS A 125 -11.43 -5.37 8.39
N GLN A 126 -11.81 -4.52 9.34
CA GLN A 126 -13.20 -4.37 9.74
C GLN A 126 -14.06 -3.81 8.58
N GLU A 127 -13.62 -2.72 7.96
CA GLU A 127 -14.30 -2.11 6.79
C GLU A 127 -14.50 -3.13 5.65
N TYR A 128 -13.49 -3.97 5.37
CA TYR A 128 -13.61 -5.06 4.40
C TYR A 128 -14.67 -6.10 4.81
N THR A 129 -14.68 -6.50 6.07
CA THR A 129 -15.65 -7.48 6.60
C THR A 129 -17.07 -6.93 6.52
N ASP A 130 -17.26 -5.66 6.90
CA ASP A 130 -18.56 -4.98 6.84
C ASP A 130 -19.05 -4.83 5.40
N ALA A 131 -18.16 -4.49 4.46
CA ALA A 131 -18.49 -4.41 3.04
C ALA A 131 -18.92 -5.76 2.46
N VAL A 132 -18.25 -6.86 2.83
CA VAL A 132 -18.61 -8.23 2.43
C VAL A 132 -19.97 -8.62 2.99
N LYS A 133 -20.24 -8.31 4.26
CA LYS A 133 -21.54 -8.57 4.88
C LYS A 133 -22.65 -7.84 4.12
N LYS A 134 -22.44 -6.56 3.78
CA LYS A 134 -23.42 -5.77 3.02
C LYS A 134 -23.66 -6.32 1.62
N LEU A 135 -22.62 -6.81 0.94
CA LEU A 135 -22.77 -7.46 -0.37
C LEU A 135 -23.67 -8.70 -0.27
N GLN A 136 -23.47 -9.53 0.77
CA GLN A 136 -24.29 -10.71 1.01
C GLN A 136 -25.75 -10.35 1.34
N GLU A 137 -25.98 -9.28 2.11
CA GLU A 137 -27.34 -8.78 2.38
C GLU A 137 -28.07 -8.39 1.08
N ILE A 138 -27.39 -7.71 0.14
CA ILE A 138 -27.97 -7.34 -1.15
C ILE A 138 -28.26 -8.58 -2.01
N GLU A 139 -27.34 -9.55 -2.05
CA GLU A 139 -27.56 -10.83 -2.75
C GLU A 139 -28.77 -11.58 -2.20
N ASN A 140 -28.94 -11.59 -0.88
CA ASN A 140 -30.10 -12.21 -0.24
C ASN A 140 -31.39 -11.48 -0.64
N SER A 141 -31.41 -10.15 -0.62
CA SER A 141 -32.57 -9.36 -1.07
C SER A 141 -32.94 -9.64 -2.53
N ILE A 142 -31.96 -9.77 -3.42
CA ILE A 142 -32.20 -10.16 -4.83
C ILE A 142 -32.85 -11.55 -4.90
N ASN A 143 -32.33 -12.52 -4.15
CA ASN A 143 -32.85 -13.88 -4.14
C ASN A 143 -34.26 -13.95 -3.55
N GLU A 144 -34.53 -13.24 -2.46
CA GLU A 144 -35.86 -13.13 -1.87
C GLU A 144 -36.86 -12.51 -2.86
N TYR A 145 -36.46 -11.47 -3.59
CA TYR A 145 -37.27 -10.84 -4.61
C TYR A 145 -37.59 -11.82 -5.75
N ARG A 146 -36.58 -12.54 -6.26
CA ARG A 146 -36.75 -13.55 -7.31
C ARG A 146 -37.70 -14.67 -6.89
N ILE A 147 -37.56 -15.18 -5.66
CA ILE A 147 -38.46 -16.21 -5.10
C ILE A 147 -39.91 -15.68 -5.03
N LYS A 148 -40.11 -14.44 -4.54
CA LYS A 148 -41.45 -13.82 -4.48
C LYS A 148 -42.10 -13.70 -5.87
N CYS A 149 -41.29 -13.43 -6.90
CA CYS A 149 -41.75 -13.35 -8.29
C CYS A 149 -41.82 -14.72 -9.00
N GLY A 150 -41.63 -15.84 -8.30
CA GLY A 150 -41.65 -17.19 -8.87
C GLY A 150 -40.44 -17.54 -9.76
N LYS A 151 -39.40 -16.71 -9.78
CA LYS A 151 -38.14 -16.94 -10.51
C LYS A 151 -37.15 -17.73 -9.62
N LYS A 152 -36.22 -18.46 -10.24
CA LYS A 152 -35.18 -19.20 -9.50
C LYS A 152 -34.17 -18.23 -8.84
N PRO A 153 -33.66 -18.53 -7.64
CA PRO A 153 -32.58 -17.75 -7.03
C PRO A 153 -31.37 -17.67 -7.95
N THR A 154 -30.68 -16.54 -7.92
CA THR A 154 -29.39 -16.36 -8.56
C THR A 154 -28.42 -17.39 -7.98
N GLN A 155 -27.76 -18.20 -8.83
CA GLN A 155 -26.71 -19.09 -8.33
C GLN A 155 -25.64 -18.23 -7.66
N LYS A 156 -25.22 -18.61 -6.45
CA LYS A 156 -24.13 -17.94 -5.74
C LYS A 156 -23.01 -17.75 -6.74
N SER A 157 -22.76 -16.50 -7.10
CA SER A 157 -21.55 -16.14 -7.85
C SER A 157 -20.42 -16.52 -6.92
N THR A 158 -19.87 -17.72 -7.15
CA THR A 158 -18.72 -18.23 -6.42
C THR A 158 -17.55 -17.44 -6.97
N LEU A 159 -17.46 -16.19 -6.56
CA LEU A 159 -16.20 -15.50 -6.53
C LEU A 159 -15.45 -16.14 -5.38
N THR A 160 -14.78 -17.24 -5.68
CA THR A 160 -13.81 -17.90 -4.83
C THR A 160 -12.93 -16.82 -4.23
N LEU A 161 -13.15 -16.52 -2.95
CA LEU A 161 -12.19 -15.79 -2.15
C LEU A 161 -10.94 -16.67 -2.18
N PRO A 162 -9.81 -16.26 -2.81
CA PRO A 162 -8.59 -17.02 -2.66
C PRO A 162 -8.32 -17.08 -1.17
N GLY A 163 -8.28 -18.31 -0.68
CA GLY A 163 -8.10 -18.64 0.71
C GLY A 163 -6.93 -17.87 1.28
N ARG A 164 -7.16 -17.44 2.52
CA ARG A 164 -6.17 -17.18 3.54
C ARG A 164 -5.01 -18.19 3.41
N GLN A 165 -3.95 -17.85 2.68
CA GLN A 165 -2.66 -18.48 2.87
C GLN A 165 -2.03 -17.80 4.08
N GLU A 166 -2.21 -18.43 5.24
CA GLU A 166 -1.27 -18.29 6.34
C GLU A 166 0.04 -18.92 5.87
N ASN A 167 1.08 -18.10 5.75
CA ASN A 167 2.48 -18.49 5.87
C ASN A 167 3.10 -17.55 6.91
#